data_AF-A0A3E0MSW5-F1
#
_entry.id   AF-A0A3E0MSW5-F1
#
_cell.length_a   1.000
_cell.length_b   1.000
_cell.length_c   1.000
_cell.angle_alpha   90.00
_cell.angle_beta   90.00
_cell.angle_gamma   90.00
#
_symmetry.space_group_name_H-M   'P 1'
#
loop_
_entity.id
_entity.type
_entity.pdbx_description
1 polymer ?
#
loop_
_entity_poly.entity_id
_entity_poly.type
_entity_poly.pdbx_seq_one_letter_code
_entity_poly.pdbx_strand_id
1 'polypeptide(L)'
;MKNLLTLIAAISFSTLLAQGTSSNLRRVSREVEKTMSITSDIIDGVMTYEKEKKVVPLIEEQFGIWRKSKRSIARLDEPEEAQLVAVVGENLGQIIELTSSNLRDWLGEDPRSSYGHTYVGQMEAMFGAMRTEMEAYATQYDITLRESAIVKRFNAQMELVAYTKEMKAGAAEVDSLVAYLQSEIGTTDLDKLYAAQKNLIKALSKHIRSYGNEYFYNGQTDLYEAYQKYYVELLELASADLLADLTKMKYDLVEFNSIASSTEASARKTLSFFDNEMKLLAKREARFVKKNLPKAPKK
;
A
#
# COMPACT_ATOMS: atom_id res chain seq x y z
N MET A 1 20.66 62.77 5.82
CA MET A 1 21.07 61.65 4.93
C MET A 1 21.40 60.34 5.68
N LYS A 2 20.87 60.07 6.89
CA LYS A 2 21.07 58.79 7.60
C LYS A 2 19.83 57.86 7.61
N ASN A 3 18.64 58.36 7.29
CA ASN A 3 17.40 57.57 7.29
C ASN A 3 16.94 57.10 5.88
N LEU A 4 17.66 57.46 4.81
CA LEU A 4 17.34 56.99 3.45
C LEU A 4 18.08 55.69 3.09
N LEU A 5 19.26 55.45 3.69
CA LEU A 5 20.07 54.26 3.43
C LEU A 5 19.55 53.01 4.16
N THR A 6 18.90 53.17 5.32
CA THR A 6 18.28 52.07 6.07
C THR A 6 17.01 51.54 5.41
N LEU A 7 16.23 52.39 4.74
CA LEU A 7 15.01 51.97 4.03
C LEU A 7 15.35 51.20 2.73
N ILE A 8 16.36 51.65 1.98
CA ILE A 8 16.82 50.97 0.76
C ILE A 8 17.52 49.65 1.12
N ALA A 9 18.27 49.60 2.23
CA ALA A 9 18.82 48.35 2.76
C ALA A 9 17.71 47.38 3.19
N ALA A 10 16.72 47.80 3.97
CA ALA A 10 15.63 46.92 4.42
C ALA A 10 14.78 46.36 3.26
N ILE A 11 14.55 47.15 2.20
CA ILE A 11 13.83 46.71 1.00
C ILE A 11 14.70 45.76 0.16
N SER A 12 16.01 46.02 0.04
CA SER A 12 16.90 45.09 -0.68
C SER A 12 17.14 43.79 0.10
N PHE A 13 17.28 43.84 1.43
CA PHE A 13 17.37 42.67 2.31
C PHE A 13 16.10 41.81 2.27
N SER A 14 14.91 42.40 2.31
CA SER A 14 13.65 41.64 2.21
C SER A 14 13.48 40.98 0.84
N THR A 15 13.86 41.64 -0.26
CA THR A 15 13.85 41.00 -1.58
C THR A 15 14.92 39.91 -1.75
N LEU A 16 16.11 40.08 -1.14
CA LEU A 16 17.19 39.09 -1.16
C LEU A 16 16.84 37.87 -0.31
N LEU A 17 16.24 38.07 0.87
CA LEU A 17 15.73 36.99 1.72
C LEU A 17 14.58 36.24 1.03
N ALA A 18 13.64 36.94 0.39
CA ALA A 18 12.56 36.30 -0.38
C ALA A 18 13.09 35.53 -1.61
N GLN A 19 14.11 36.05 -2.30
CA GLN A 19 14.76 35.34 -3.41
C GLN A 19 15.59 34.14 -2.94
N GLY A 20 16.31 34.26 -1.82
CA GLY A 20 17.11 33.20 -1.21
C GLY A 20 16.24 32.04 -0.73
N THR A 21 15.23 32.33 0.09
CA THR A 21 14.26 31.36 0.62
C THR A 21 13.48 30.66 -0.50
N SER A 22 13.04 31.40 -1.53
CA SER A 22 12.43 30.78 -2.72
C SER A 22 13.38 29.86 -3.49
N SER A 23 14.66 30.22 -3.61
CA SER A 23 15.66 29.41 -4.32
C SER A 23 16.00 28.13 -3.54
N ASN A 24 16.13 28.25 -2.22
CA ASN A 24 16.42 27.16 -1.30
C ASN A 24 15.28 26.14 -1.28
N LEU A 25 14.02 26.59 -1.16
CA LEU A 25 12.86 25.70 -1.27
C LEU A 25 12.79 24.97 -2.62
N ARG A 26 13.06 25.66 -3.74
CA ARG A 26 13.12 25.02 -5.07
C ARG A 26 14.25 24.00 -5.17
N ARG A 27 15.36 24.22 -4.45
CA ARG A 27 16.46 23.25 -4.38
C ARG A 27 16.03 22.01 -3.60
N VAL A 28 15.46 22.18 -2.41
CA VAL A 28 14.94 21.09 -1.57
C VAL A 28 13.88 20.28 -2.34
N SER A 29 12.88 20.95 -2.90
CA SER A 29 11.81 20.35 -3.71
C SER A 29 12.37 19.50 -4.85
N ARG A 30 13.36 20.00 -5.61
CA ARG A 30 14.01 19.22 -6.68
C ARG A 30 14.73 17.97 -6.17
N GLU A 31 15.34 18.01 -4.99
CA GLU A 31 16.00 16.83 -4.42
C GLU A 31 14.99 15.80 -3.91
N VAL A 32 13.90 16.25 -3.29
CA VAL A 32 12.78 15.38 -2.89
C VAL A 32 12.15 14.72 -4.11
N GLU A 33 11.88 15.48 -5.18
CA GLU A 33 11.29 14.98 -6.42
C GLU A 33 12.14 13.93 -7.13
N LYS A 34 13.47 14.07 -7.15
CA LYS A 34 14.36 13.05 -7.73
C LYS A 34 14.22 11.72 -7.00
N THR A 35 14.25 11.75 -5.66
CA THR A 35 14.07 10.54 -4.86
C THR A 35 12.66 9.97 -5.04
N MET A 36 11.64 10.82 -4.99
CA MET A 36 10.23 10.44 -5.21
C MET A 36 10.03 9.79 -6.58
N SER A 37 10.66 10.29 -7.64
CA SER A 37 10.56 9.70 -8.97
C SER A 37 11.03 8.26 -8.98
N ILE A 38 12.18 7.95 -8.36
CA ILE A 38 12.68 6.57 -8.30
C ILE A 38 11.85 5.73 -7.34
N THR A 39 11.46 6.27 -6.18
CA THR A 39 10.57 5.55 -5.26
C THR A 39 9.26 5.19 -5.94
N SER A 40 8.71 6.08 -6.76
CA SER A 40 7.50 5.85 -7.57
C SER A 40 7.70 4.70 -8.57
N ASP A 41 8.88 4.57 -9.18
CA ASP A 41 9.22 3.44 -10.06
C ASP A 41 9.42 2.13 -9.27
N ILE A 42 9.99 2.20 -8.06
CA ILE A 42 10.09 1.06 -7.14
C ILE A 42 8.69 0.58 -6.73
N ILE A 43 7.79 1.51 -6.42
CA ILE A 43 6.39 1.23 -6.05
C ILE A 43 5.67 0.50 -7.19
N ASP A 44 5.88 0.88 -8.46
CA ASP A 44 5.31 0.12 -9.60
C ASP A 44 5.78 -1.35 -9.55
N GLY A 45 7.06 -1.57 -9.27
CA GLY A 45 7.66 -2.90 -9.12
C GLY A 45 7.03 -3.70 -7.98
N VAL A 46 6.90 -3.08 -6.81
CA VAL A 46 6.31 -3.68 -5.60
C VAL A 46 4.84 -4.03 -5.84
N MET A 47 4.06 -3.10 -6.40
CA MET A 47 2.61 -3.26 -6.60
C MET A 47 2.26 -4.27 -7.71
N THR A 48 3.21 -4.59 -8.60
CA THR A 48 3.01 -5.58 -9.67
C THR A 48 3.78 -6.88 -9.44
N TYR A 49 4.37 -7.06 -8.26
CA TYR A 49 5.15 -8.24 -7.89
C TYR A 49 6.28 -8.54 -8.88
N GLU A 50 7.00 -7.49 -9.30
CA GLU A 50 8.14 -7.66 -10.18
C GLU A 50 9.26 -8.46 -9.50
N LYS A 51 10.05 -9.15 -10.33
CA LYS A 51 11.19 -9.93 -9.84
C LYS A 51 12.23 -8.99 -9.22
N GLU A 52 12.84 -9.42 -8.11
CA GLU A 52 13.93 -8.71 -7.42
C GLU A 52 14.94 -8.08 -8.38
N LYS A 53 15.43 -8.84 -9.36
CA LYS A 53 16.41 -8.37 -10.36
C LYS A 53 16.03 -7.13 -11.17
N LYS A 54 14.73 -6.77 -11.21
CA LYS A 54 14.24 -5.54 -11.85
C LYS A 54 14.15 -4.36 -10.88
N VAL A 55 13.85 -4.63 -9.61
CA VAL A 55 13.64 -3.61 -8.58
C VAL A 55 14.97 -3.21 -7.92
N VAL A 56 15.87 -4.16 -7.67
CA VAL A 56 17.19 -3.91 -7.06
C VAL A 56 18.01 -2.85 -7.79
N PRO A 57 18.09 -2.81 -9.13
CA PRO A 57 18.76 -1.72 -9.84
C PRO A 57 18.20 -0.33 -9.52
N LEU A 58 16.88 -0.21 -9.32
CA LEU A 58 16.23 1.05 -8.93
C LEU A 58 16.59 1.44 -7.50
N ILE A 59 16.70 0.46 -6.58
CA ILE A 59 17.15 0.69 -5.20
C ILE A 59 18.57 1.28 -5.19
N GLU A 60 19.48 0.71 -5.98
CA GLU A 60 20.85 1.22 -6.10
C GLU A 60 20.89 2.63 -6.74
N GLU A 61 20.05 2.89 -7.74
CA GLU A 61 19.90 4.23 -8.33
C GLU A 61 19.40 5.25 -7.31
N GLN A 62 18.38 4.90 -6.52
CA GLN A 62 17.81 5.72 -5.45
C GLN A 62 18.89 6.07 -4.42
N PHE A 63 19.70 5.10 -4.00
CA PHE A 63 20.82 5.31 -3.09
C PHE A 63 21.87 6.27 -3.68
N GLY A 64 22.17 6.14 -4.98
CA GLY A 64 23.07 7.03 -5.71
C GLY A 64 22.55 8.47 -5.79
N ILE A 65 21.25 8.66 -6.04
CA ILE A 65 20.60 9.98 -6.01
C ILE A 65 20.68 10.57 -4.61
N TRP A 66 20.30 9.81 -3.58
CA TRP A 66 20.32 10.28 -2.20
C TRP A 66 21.71 10.78 -1.77
N ARG A 67 22.80 10.07 -2.11
CA ARG A 67 24.16 10.54 -1.78
C ARG A 67 24.50 11.91 -2.37
N LYS A 68 23.92 12.26 -3.52
CA LYS A 68 24.09 13.59 -4.13
C LYS A 68 23.13 14.60 -3.49
N SER A 69 21.88 14.23 -3.28
CA SER A 69 20.85 15.05 -2.65
C SER A 69 21.20 15.43 -1.22
N LYS A 70 21.67 14.49 -0.40
CA LYS A 70 22.15 14.72 0.98
C LYS A 70 23.25 15.78 1.04
N ARG A 71 24.24 15.72 0.13
CA ARG A 71 25.30 16.73 0.02
C ARG A 71 24.76 18.08 -0.47
N SER A 72 23.72 18.09 -1.29
CA SER A 72 23.08 19.31 -1.75
C SER A 72 22.34 19.98 -0.59
N ILE A 73 21.49 19.23 0.11
CA ILE A 73 20.68 19.69 1.24
C ILE A 73 21.57 20.16 2.39
N ALA A 74 22.66 19.46 2.70
CA ALA A 74 23.59 19.85 3.77
C ALA A 74 24.36 21.17 3.54
N ARG A 75 24.25 21.78 2.35
CA ARG A 75 24.80 23.12 2.07
C ARG A 75 23.79 24.24 2.36
N LEU A 76 22.60 23.91 2.83
CA LEU A 76 21.62 24.86 3.34
C LEU A 76 21.81 24.91 4.85
N ASP A 77 22.61 25.87 5.32
CA ASP A 77 23.04 26.03 6.71
C ASP A 77 22.48 27.32 7.36
N GLU A 78 21.63 28.04 6.63
CA GLU A 78 20.87 29.17 7.13
C GLU A 78 19.84 28.70 8.19
N PRO A 79 19.67 29.45 9.31
CA PRO A 79 18.79 29.05 10.40
C PRO A 79 17.31 29.01 10.00
N GLU A 80 16.92 29.78 8.99
CA GLU A 80 15.58 29.81 8.41
C GLU A 80 15.15 28.46 7.81
N GLU A 81 16.09 27.69 7.26
CA GLU A 81 15.83 26.38 6.65
C GLU A 81 16.09 25.20 7.59
N ALA A 82 16.59 25.43 8.80
CA ALA A 82 17.07 24.37 9.68
C ALA A 82 16.02 23.25 9.91
N GLN A 83 14.76 23.64 10.14
CA GLN A 83 13.65 22.70 10.32
C GLN A 83 13.33 21.93 9.02
N LEU A 84 13.19 22.64 7.90
CA LEU A 84 12.93 22.06 6.59
C LEU A 84 14.01 21.04 6.20
N VAL A 85 15.28 21.42 6.37
CA VAL A 85 16.45 20.59 6.08
C VAL A 85 16.49 19.36 6.99
N ALA A 86 16.17 19.51 8.28
CA ALA A 86 16.11 18.40 9.22
C ALA A 86 15.03 17.38 8.84
N VAL A 87 13.79 17.83 8.64
CA VAL A 87 12.65 16.97 8.29
C VAL A 87 12.91 16.25 6.95
N VAL A 88 13.37 16.97 5.93
CA VAL A 88 13.66 16.37 4.63
C VAL A 88 14.85 15.41 4.70
N GLY A 89 15.90 15.79 5.44
CA GLY A 89 17.09 14.96 5.61
C GLY A 89 16.80 13.64 6.31
N GLU A 90 16.01 13.69 7.39
CA GLU A 90 15.59 12.52 8.16
C GLU A 90 14.69 11.60 7.32
N ASN A 91 13.61 12.13 6.74
CA ASN A 91 12.66 11.32 5.97
C ASN A 91 13.30 10.69 4.72
N LEU A 92 14.12 11.44 3.97
CA LEU A 92 14.85 10.85 2.84
C LEU A 92 15.85 9.79 3.32
N GLY A 93 16.49 9.98 4.46
CA GLY A 93 17.36 8.97 5.07
C GLY A 93 16.61 7.68 5.40
N GLN A 94 15.46 7.80 6.05
CA GLN A 94 14.61 6.66 6.41
C GLN A 94 14.01 5.95 5.19
N ILE A 95 13.61 6.69 4.14
CA ILE A 95 13.16 6.11 2.87
C ILE A 95 14.24 5.18 2.30
N ILE A 96 15.49 5.65 2.29
CA ILE A 96 16.61 4.86 1.79
C ILE A 96 16.86 3.64 2.66
N GLU A 97 16.81 3.77 3.99
CA GLU A 97 16.97 2.65 4.90
C GLU A 97 15.92 1.57 4.64
N LEU A 98 14.62 1.92 4.70
CA LEU A 98 13.52 0.98 4.43
C LEU A 98 13.62 0.32 3.06
N THR A 99 14.05 1.07 2.04
CA THR A 99 14.16 0.59 0.67
C THR A 99 15.38 -0.33 0.48
N SER A 100 16.48 -0.07 1.18
CA SER A 100 17.74 -0.81 1.02
C SER A 100 17.90 -2.00 1.97
N SER A 101 17.18 -2.03 3.09
CA SER A 101 17.09 -3.20 3.99
C SER A 101 15.78 -3.96 3.76
N ASN A 102 14.71 -3.55 4.44
CA ASN A 102 13.50 -4.34 4.61
C ASN A 102 12.82 -4.67 3.27
N LEU A 103 12.76 -3.72 2.34
CA LEU A 103 12.24 -4.01 1.01
C LEU A 103 13.12 -4.98 0.23
N ARG A 104 14.44 -4.81 0.31
CA ARG A 104 15.39 -5.67 -0.40
C ARG A 104 15.31 -7.11 0.11
N ASP A 105 15.24 -7.29 1.43
CA ASP A 105 15.06 -8.60 2.06
C ASP A 105 13.74 -9.23 1.63
N TRP A 106 12.65 -8.46 1.68
CA TRP A 106 11.33 -8.91 1.23
C TRP A 106 11.28 -9.31 -0.26
N LEU A 107 11.99 -8.59 -1.13
CA LEU A 107 12.10 -8.92 -2.56
C LEU A 107 12.83 -10.24 -2.79
N GLY A 108 13.78 -10.59 -1.92
CA GLY A 108 14.49 -11.87 -1.93
C GLY A 108 13.67 -13.04 -1.38
N GLU A 109 12.60 -12.75 -0.63
CA GLU A 109 11.62 -13.72 -0.13
C GLU A 109 10.43 -13.89 -1.10
N ASP A 110 9.24 -14.30 -0.61
CA ASP A 110 8.02 -14.34 -1.43
C ASP A 110 7.33 -12.96 -1.46
N PRO A 111 7.36 -12.23 -2.60
CA PRO A 111 6.80 -10.89 -2.74
C PRO A 111 5.25 -10.86 -2.69
N ARG A 112 4.57 -12.00 -2.46
CA ARG A 112 3.11 -12.03 -2.31
C ARG A 112 2.63 -11.68 -0.90
N SER A 113 3.54 -11.52 0.06
CA SER A 113 3.15 -11.13 1.42
C SER A 113 2.60 -9.70 1.47
N SER A 114 1.91 -9.36 2.56
CA SER A 114 1.27 -8.05 2.73
C SER A 114 2.25 -6.88 2.87
N TYR A 115 3.55 -7.15 3.02
CA TYR A 115 4.56 -6.12 3.27
C TYR A 115 4.65 -5.05 2.18
N GLY A 116 4.39 -5.40 0.91
CA GLY A 116 4.39 -4.42 -0.18
C GLY A 116 3.44 -3.23 0.07
N HIS A 117 2.25 -3.48 0.63
CA HIS A 117 1.31 -2.40 0.99
C HIS A 117 1.80 -1.59 2.19
N THR A 118 2.47 -2.24 3.15
CA THR A 118 3.10 -1.58 4.30
C THR A 118 4.21 -0.63 3.87
N TYR A 119 5.09 -1.09 2.98
CA TYR A 119 6.17 -0.28 2.41
C TYR A 119 5.60 0.96 1.72
N VAL A 120 4.60 0.79 0.86
CA VAL A 120 3.98 1.93 0.15
C VAL A 120 3.37 2.94 1.13
N GLY A 121 2.66 2.48 2.17
CA GLY A 121 2.10 3.36 3.20
C GLY A 121 3.17 4.11 4.01
N GLN A 122 4.33 3.51 4.24
CA GLN A 122 5.47 4.22 4.85
C GLN A 122 6.04 5.29 3.93
N MET A 123 6.14 5.02 2.63
CA MET A 123 6.59 6.02 1.65
C MET A 123 5.60 7.19 1.58
N GLU A 124 4.29 6.92 1.58
CA GLU A 124 3.24 7.94 1.62
C GLU A 124 3.42 8.87 2.83
N ALA A 125 3.57 8.30 4.02
CA ALA A 125 3.73 9.06 5.26
C ALA A 125 4.99 9.95 5.23
N MET A 126 6.13 9.42 4.80
CA MET A 126 7.40 10.15 4.76
C MET A 126 7.39 11.27 3.71
N PHE A 127 6.87 11.02 2.51
CA PHE A 127 6.71 12.08 1.50
C PHE A 127 5.65 13.10 1.90
N GLY A 128 4.59 12.68 2.59
CA GLY A 128 3.59 13.56 3.18
C GLY A 128 4.19 14.51 4.22
N ALA A 129 5.00 14.01 5.14
CA ALA A 129 5.68 14.82 6.16
C ALA A 129 6.59 15.90 5.52
N MET A 130 7.40 15.50 4.53
CA MET A 130 8.25 16.45 3.79
C MET A 130 7.42 17.49 3.04
N ARG A 131 6.30 17.08 2.44
CA ARG A 131 5.40 17.99 1.72
C ARG A 131 4.76 19.01 2.65
N THR A 132 4.25 18.59 3.80
CA THR A 132 3.68 19.48 4.82
C THR A 132 4.71 20.53 5.26
N GLU A 133 5.96 20.11 5.48
CA GLU A 133 7.03 21.03 5.87
C GLU A 133 7.39 22.02 4.75
N MET A 134 7.46 21.55 3.50
CA MET A 134 7.67 22.43 2.34
C MET A 134 6.51 23.43 2.15
N GLU A 135 5.27 23.03 2.39
CA GLU A 135 4.08 23.90 2.34
C GLU A 135 4.08 24.92 3.49
N ALA A 136 4.49 24.52 4.69
CA ALA A 136 4.65 25.42 5.83
C ALA A 136 5.71 26.49 5.57
N TYR A 137 6.89 26.08 5.08
CA TYR A 137 7.96 26.99 4.69
C TYR A 137 7.51 27.92 3.56
N ALA A 138 6.83 27.40 2.52
CA ALA A 138 6.30 28.22 1.44
C ALA A 138 5.32 29.29 1.94
N THR A 139 4.44 28.92 2.88
CA THR A 139 3.47 29.83 3.48
C THR A 139 4.15 30.90 4.32
N GLN A 140 5.14 30.53 5.13
CA GLN A 140 5.88 31.43 5.99
C GLN A 140 6.61 32.54 5.21
N TYR A 141 7.12 32.20 4.02
CA TYR A 141 7.91 33.11 3.18
C TYR A 141 7.17 33.61 1.92
N ASP A 142 5.84 33.42 1.84
CA ASP A 142 4.99 33.81 0.71
C ASP A 142 5.50 33.33 -0.66
N ILE A 143 5.92 32.07 -0.72
CA ILE A 143 6.46 31.43 -1.92
C ILE A 143 5.34 30.68 -2.65
N THR A 144 5.11 31.01 -3.91
CA THR A 144 4.18 30.23 -4.75
C THR A 144 4.78 28.86 -5.12
N LEU A 145 4.09 27.79 -4.70
CA LEU A 145 4.44 26.43 -5.08
C LEU A 145 3.96 26.12 -6.51
N ARG A 146 4.79 25.40 -7.27
CA ARG A 146 4.43 24.90 -8.60
C ARG A 146 3.97 23.45 -8.50
N GLU A 147 2.94 23.13 -9.26
CA GLU A 147 2.45 21.77 -9.38
C GLU A 147 3.46 20.85 -10.10
N SER A 148 3.74 19.71 -9.49
CA SER A 148 4.76 18.76 -9.97
C SER A 148 4.11 17.52 -10.57
N ALA A 149 4.52 17.15 -11.78
CA ALA A 149 4.04 15.94 -12.44
C ALA A 149 4.45 14.66 -11.69
N ILE A 150 5.59 14.69 -10.98
CA ILE A 150 6.07 13.57 -10.16
C ILE A 150 5.18 13.40 -8.94
N VAL A 151 4.87 14.50 -8.24
CA VAL A 151 3.97 14.49 -7.08
C VAL A 151 2.56 14.03 -7.49
N LYS A 152 2.05 14.49 -8.63
CA LYS A 152 0.76 14.01 -9.17
C LYS A 152 0.75 12.50 -9.39
N ARG A 153 1.79 11.96 -10.04
CA ARG A 153 1.91 10.52 -10.27
C ARG A 153 1.94 9.77 -8.95
N PHE A 154 2.76 10.21 -8.01
CA PHE A 154 2.89 9.58 -6.71
C PHE A 154 1.55 9.55 -5.96
N ASN A 155 0.82 10.67 -5.90
CA ASN A 155 -0.50 10.73 -5.27
C ASN A 155 -1.50 9.78 -5.95
N ALA A 156 -1.52 9.73 -7.28
CA ALA A 156 -2.37 8.78 -8.01
C ALA A 156 -2.00 7.30 -7.73
N GLN A 157 -0.72 7.00 -7.48
CA GLN A 157 -0.33 5.66 -7.00
C GLN A 157 -0.89 5.40 -5.59
N MET A 158 -0.86 6.38 -4.70
CA MET A 158 -1.37 6.23 -3.33
C MET A 158 -2.89 6.01 -3.32
N GLU A 159 -3.63 6.75 -4.15
CA GLU A 159 -5.08 6.54 -4.34
C GLU A 159 -5.40 5.12 -4.82
N LEU A 160 -4.62 4.60 -5.79
CA LEU A 160 -4.78 3.22 -6.27
C LEU A 160 -4.50 2.21 -5.15
N VAL A 161 -3.44 2.41 -4.37
CA VAL A 161 -3.05 1.51 -3.26
C VAL A 161 -4.09 1.55 -2.14
N ALA A 162 -4.62 2.72 -1.82
CA ALA A 162 -5.67 2.87 -0.82
C ALA A 162 -6.92 2.08 -1.22
N TYR A 163 -7.33 2.21 -2.50
CA TYR A 163 -8.46 1.46 -3.03
C TYR A 163 -8.24 -0.06 -2.99
N THR A 164 -7.08 -0.56 -3.44
CA THR A 164 -6.81 -2.01 -3.39
C THR A 164 -6.72 -2.53 -1.96
N LYS A 165 -6.15 -1.74 -1.04
CA LYS A 165 -6.06 -2.08 0.38
C LYS A 165 -7.44 -2.16 1.03
N GLU A 166 -8.36 -1.25 0.70
CA GLU A 166 -9.74 -1.29 1.20
C GLU A 166 -10.47 -2.56 0.75
N MET A 167 -10.38 -2.89 -0.54
CA MET A 167 -10.97 -4.12 -1.09
C MET A 167 -10.39 -5.37 -0.39
N LYS A 168 -9.07 -5.42 -0.22
CA LYS A 168 -8.37 -6.54 0.43
C LYS A 168 -8.69 -6.66 1.93
N ALA A 169 -8.89 -5.54 2.63
CA ALA A 169 -9.28 -5.55 4.03
C ALA A 169 -10.63 -6.25 4.25
N GLY A 170 -11.57 -6.12 3.30
CA GLY A 170 -12.83 -6.86 3.34
C GLY A 170 -12.65 -8.38 3.24
N ALA A 171 -11.70 -8.85 2.43
CA ALA A 171 -11.43 -10.29 2.29
C ALA A 171 -10.70 -10.90 3.51
N ALA A 172 -9.94 -10.11 4.27
CA ALA A 172 -9.12 -10.62 5.37
C ALA A 172 -9.93 -11.35 6.47
N GLU A 173 -11.15 -10.87 6.78
CA GLU A 173 -12.04 -11.55 7.75
C GLU A 173 -12.45 -12.93 7.23
N VAL A 174 -12.83 -13.02 5.95
CA VAL A 174 -13.22 -14.27 5.27
C VAL A 174 -12.05 -15.26 5.25
N ASP A 175 -10.87 -14.80 4.81
CA ASP A 175 -9.66 -15.63 4.72
C ASP A 175 -9.28 -16.21 6.09
N SER A 176 -9.42 -15.42 7.16
CA SER A 176 -9.12 -15.88 8.53
C SER A 176 -10.05 -17.01 9.00
N LEU A 177 -11.34 -16.94 8.66
CA LEU A 177 -12.34 -17.96 9.02
C LEU A 177 -12.12 -19.25 8.21
N VAL A 178 -11.75 -19.12 6.94
CA VAL A 178 -11.38 -20.27 6.10
C VAL A 178 -10.13 -20.96 6.66
N ALA A 179 -9.09 -20.20 7.00
CA ALA A 179 -7.86 -20.76 7.59
C ALA A 179 -8.13 -21.49 8.91
N TYR A 180 -9.00 -20.94 9.76
CA TYR A 180 -9.44 -21.60 11.00
C TYR A 180 -10.18 -22.91 10.71
N LEU A 181 -11.10 -22.92 9.75
CA LEU A 181 -11.79 -24.15 9.34
C LEU A 181 -10.80 -25.20 8.80
N GLN A 182 -9.80 -24.78 8.03
CA GLN A 182 -8.76 -25.67 7.49
C GLN A 182 -7.93 -26.33 8.60
N SER A 183 -7.60 -25.59 9.67
CA SER A 183 -6.83 -26.13 10.79
C SER A 183 -7.62 -27.08 11.68
N GLU A 184 -8.94 -26.88 11.78
CA GLU A 184 -9.81 -27.60 12.71
C GLU A 184 -10.61 -28.75 12.07
N ILE A 185 -10.54 -28.95 10.74
CA ILE A 185 -11.16 -30.11 10.08
C ILE A 185 -10.63 -31.41 10.70
N GLY A 186 -11.56 -32.34 10.97
CA GLY A 186 -11.26 -33.66 11.54
C GLY A 186 -11.25 -33.69 13.07
N THR A 187 -11.49 -32.55 13.72
CA THR A 187 -11.67 -32.49 15.18
C THR A 187 -13.05 -33.00 15.59
N THR A 188 -13.16 -33.45 16.84
CA THR A 188 -14.43 -33.91 17.43
C THR A 188 -15.32 -32.76 17.91
N ASP A 189 -14.80 -31.53 17.96
CA ASP A 189 -15.51 -30.33 18.40
C ASP A 189 -16.26 -29.68 17.22
N LEU A 190 -17.29 -30.37 16.73
CA LEU A 190 -18.05 -29.90 15.57
C LEU A 190 -18.81 -28.59 15.84
N ASP A 191 -19.16 -28.31 17.09
CA ASP A 191 -19.87 -27.08 17.44
C ASP A 191 -19.04 -25.84 17.10
N LYS A 192 -17.71 -25.89 17.31
CA LYS A 192 -16.80 -24.83 16.87
C LYS A 192 -16.72 -24.70 15.35
N LEU A 193 -16.68 -25.82 14.62
CA LEU A 193 -16.67 -25.80 13.16
C LEU A 193 -17.97 -25.22 12.58
N TYR A 194 -19.13 -25.60 13.11
CA TYR A 194 -20.41 -25.01 12.72
C TYR A 194 -20.48 -23.52 13.05
N ALA A 195 -19.98 -23.09 14.21
CA ALA A 195 -19.93 -21.69 14.57
C ALA A 195 -19.05 -20.89 13.60
N ALA A 196 -17.87 -21.40 13.26
CA ALA A 196 -16.97 -20.77 12.28
C ALA A 196 -17.60 -20.73 10.88
N GLN A 197 -18.23 -21.81 10.44
CA GLN A 197 -18.93 -21.87 9.16
C GLN A 197 -20.09 -20.86 9.08
N LYS A 198 -20.86 -20.72 10.17
CA LYS A 198 -21.93 -19.72 10.27
C LYS A 198 -21.39 -18.29 10.22
N ASN A 199 -20.27 -18.04 10.91
CA ASN A 199 -19.60 -16.75 10.86
C ASN A 199 -19.06 -16.45 9.45
N LEU A 200 -18.53 -17.46 8.75
CA LEU A 200 -18.07 -17.34 7.37
C LEU A 200 -19.22 -16.93 6.43
N ILE A 201 -20.37 -17.60 6.51
CA ILE A 201 -21.57 -17.22 5.74
C ILE A 201 -21.98 -15.78 6.05
N LYS A 202 -21.95 -15.38 7.32
CA LYS A 202 -22.34 -14.03 7.75
C LYS A 202 -21.39 -12.97 7.18
N ALA A 203 -20.08 -13.21 7.23
CA ALA A 203 -19.07 -12.32 6.68
C ALA A 203 -19.25 -12.17 5.16
N LEU A 204 -19.37 -13.28 4.43
CA LEU A 204 -19.62 -13.28 2.98
C LEU A 204 -20.91 -12.54 2.62
N SER A 205 -22.01 -12.83 3.33
CA SER A 205 -23.30 -12.17 3.11
C SER A 205 -23.25 -10.66 3.35
N LYS A 206 -22.45 -10.19 4.32
CA LYS A 206 -22.28 -8.76 4.60
C LYS A 206 -21.67 -8.04 3.41
N HIS A 207 -20.59 -8.57 2.84
CA HIS A 207 -19.90 -8.00 1.68
C HIS A 207 -20.71 -8.05 0.39
N ILE A 208 -21.58 -9.05 0.23
CA ILE A 208 -22.51 -9.13 -0.91
C ILE A 208 -23.67 -8.12 -0.75
N ARG A 209 -24.14 -7.87 0.48
CA ARG A 209 -25.25 -6.92 0.72
C ARG A 209 -24.84 -5.45 0.63
N SER A 210 -23.57 -5.13 0.87
CA SER A 210 -23.06 -3.75 0.77
C SER A 210 -22.94 -3.25 -0.68
N TYR A 211 -23.28 -4.09 -1.67
CA TYR A 211 -23.04 -3.95 -3.11
C TYR A 211 -23.52 -2.66 -3.80
N GLY A 212 -24.22 -1.78 -3.11
CA GLY A 212 -24.83 -0.57 -3.67
C GLY A 212 -24.24 0.77 -3.24
N ASN A 213 -23.29 0.79 -2.30
CA ASN A 213 -22.79 2.03 -1.68
C ASN A 213 -21.31 2.33 -1.99
N GLU A 214 -20.67 1.61 -2.91
CA GLU A 214 -19.20 1.61 -3.03
C GLU A 214 -18.66 2.58 -4.10
N TYR A 215 -17.51 3.18 -3.79
CA TYR A 215 -16.77 4.08 -4.68
C TYR A 215 -15.93 3.28 -5.68
N PHE A 216 -16.24 3.38 -6.96
CA PHE A 216 -15.42 2.80 -8.02
C PHE A 216 -14.16 3.63 -8.25
N TYR A 217 -13.00 2.98 -8.31
CA TYR A 217 -11.75 3.67 -8.65
C TYR A 217 -11.80 4.22 -10.08
N ASN A 218 -11.88 5.55 -10.20
CA ASN A 218 -12.02 6.25 -11.48
C ASN A 218 -13.15 5.70 -12.37
N GLY A 219 -14.26 5.27 -11.75
CA GLY A 219 -15.41 4.71 -12.46
C GLY A 219 -15.19 3.29 -13.01
N GLN A 220 -14.10 2.61 -12.66
CA GLN A 220 -13.86 1.22 -13.06
C GLN A 220 -14.45 0.23 -12.04
N THR A 221 -15.18 -0.75 -12.56
CA THR A 221 -15.82 -1.80 -11.77
C THR A 221 -15.02 -3.11 -11.75
N ASP A 222 -14.04 -3.29 -12.64
CA ASP A 222 -13.28 -4.55 -12.84
C ASP A 222 -12.81 -5.23 -11.53
N LEU A 223 -12.14 -4.48 -10.64
CA LEU A 223 -11.64 -5.04 -9.38
C LEU A 223 -12.78 -5.36 -8.42
N TYR A 224 -13.75 -4.46 -8.37
CA TYR A 224 -14.91 -4.60 -7.51
C TYR A 224 -15.72 -5.85 -7.87
N GLU A 225 -16.01 -6.04 -9.15
CA GLU A 225 -16.69 -7.23 -9.69
C GLU A 225 -15.89 -8.51 -9.42
N ALA A 226 -14.55 -8.44 -9.46
CA ALA A 226 -13.71 -9.57 -9.14
C ALA A 226 -13.85 -10.04 -7.67
N TYR A 227 -13.90 -9.10 -6.73
CA TYR A 227 -14.13 -9.38 -5.30
C TYR A 227 -15.57 -9.88 -5.05
N GLN A 228 -16.55 -9.29 -5.72
CA GLN A 228 -17.95 -9.73 -5.60
C GLN A 228 -18.15 -11.15 -6.11
N LYS A 229 -17.56 -11.46 -7.26
CA LYS A 229 -17.54 -12.83 -7.78
C LYS A 229 -16.89 -13.80 -6.79
N TYR A 230 -15.75 -13.42 -6.21
CA TYR A 230 -15.07 -14.22 -5.18
C TYR A 230 -16.00 -14.47 -3.98
N TYR A 231 -16.67 -13.45 -3.43
CA TYR A 231 -17.58 -13.64 -2.30
C TYR A 231 -18.78 -14.54 -2.62
N VAL A 232 -19.36 -14.42 -3.81
CA VAL A 232 -20.48 -15.26 -4.25
C VAL A 232 -20.05 -16.72 -4.39
N GLU A 233 -18.94 -16.98 -5.08
CA GLU A 233 -18.40 -18.33 -5.26
C GLU A 233 -18.07 -18.99 -3.92
N LEU A 234 -17.49 -18.24 -2.98
CA LEU A 234 -17.22 -18.75 -1.63
C LEU A 234 -18.48 -19.00 -0.81
N LEU A 235 -19.53 -18.18 -0.97
CA LEU A 235 -20.79 -18.35 -0.25
C LEU A 235 -21.48 -19.65 -0.67
N GLU A 236 -21.48 -19.96 -1.96
CA GLU A 236 -22.02 -21.22 -2.49
C GLU A 236 -21.30 -22.43 -1.86
N LEU A 237 -19.96 -22.43 -1.88
CA LEU A 237 -19.14 -23.50 -1.29
C LEU A 237 -19.36 -23.62 0.23
N ALA A 238 -19.41 -22.50 0.95
CA ALA A 238 -19.56 -22.49 2.40
C ALA A 238 -20.96 -22.95 2.85
N SER A 239 -22.01 -22.60 2.09
CA SER A 239 -23.40 -22.86 2.46
C SER A 239 -23.89 -24.26 2.10
N ALA A 240 -23.42 -24.82 0.99
CA ALA A 240 -23.83 -26.15 0.53
C ALA A 240 -22.79 -27.22 0.89
N ASP A 241 -21.62 -27.16 0.27
CA ASP A 241 -20.65 -28.25 0.31
C ASP A 241 -20.02 -28.41 1.69
N LEU A 242 -19.51 -27.32 2.28
CA LEU A 242 -18.89 -27.38 3.60
C LEU A 242 -19.90 -27.77 4.68
N LEU A 243 -21.14 -27.25 4.62
CA LEU A 243 -22.19 -27.61 5.56
C LEU A 243 -22.56 -29.09 5.47
N ALA A 244 -22.66 -29.62 4.25
CA ALA A 244 -22.93 -31.04 4.02
C ALA A 244 -21.80 -31.93 4.56
N ASP A 245 -20.54 -31.54 4.33
CA ASP A 245 -19.38 -32.28 4.85
C ASP A 245 -19.34 -32.26 6.39
N LEU A 246 -19.56 -31.11 7.04
CA LEU A 246 -19.67 -31.01 8.50
C LEU A 246 -20.84 -31.84 9.06
N THR A 247 -21.94 -31.91 8.32
CA THR A 247 -23.11 -32.72 8.69
C THR A 247 -22.78 -34.21 8.65
N LYS A 248 -22.08 -34.67 7.61
CA LYS A 248 -21.60 -36.06 7.52
C LYS A 248 -20.63 -36.40 8.65
N MET A 249 -19.68 -35.50 8.97
CA MET A 249 -18.78 -35.73 10.11
C MET A 249 -19.53 -35.89 11.42
N LYS A 250 -20.63 -35.15 11.60
CA LYS A 250 -21.48 -35.30 12.79
C LYS A 250 -22.14 -36.66 12.85
N TYR A 251 -22.65 -37.16 11.72
CA TYR A 251 -23.19 -38.52 11.64
C TYR A 251 -22.11 -39.56 11.93
N ASP A 252 -20.91 -39.44 11.36
CA ASP A 252 -19.80 -40.36 11.61
C ASP A 252 -19.45 -40.44 13.11
N LEU A 253 -19.42 -39.30 13.82
CA LEU A 253 -19.18 -39.27 15.26
C LEU A 253 -20.30 -39.93 16.09
N VAL A 254 -21.56 -39.75 15.67
CA VAL A 254 -22.72 -40.36 16.33
C VAL A 254 -22.72 -41.88 16.14
N GLU A 255 -22.29 -42.38 14.97
CA GLU A 255 -22.37 -43.80 14.61
C GLU A 255 -21.10 -44.59 14.96
N PHE A 256 -19.90 -43.99 14.89
CA PHE A 256 -18.62 -44.72 14.89
C PHE A 256 -17.53 -44.18 15.83
N ASN A 257 -17.84 -43.23 16.72
CA ASN A 257 -16.88 -42.57 17.65
C ASN A 257 -15.64 -41.91 17.00
N SER A 258 -15.55 -41.92 15.67
CA SER A 258 -14.46 -41.32 14.89
C SER A 258 -14.97 -40.85 13.54
N ILE A 259 -14.33 -39.81 12.98
CA ILE A 259 -14.69 -39.28 11.67
C ILE A 259 -14.07 -40.17 10.60
N ALA A 260 -14.86 -40.56 9.58
CA ALA A 260 -14.34 -41.35 8.49
C ALA A 260 -13.34 -40.54 7.66
N SER A 261 -12.19 -41.13 7.32
CA SER A 261 -11.15 -40.45 6.53
C SER A 261 -11.67 -39.96 5.17
N SER A 262 -12.68 -40.62 4.59
CA SER A 262 -13.34 -40.17 3.36
C SER A 262 -14.11 -38.84 3.55
N THR A 263 -14.74 -38.65 4.70
CA THR A 263 -15.51 -37.45 5.03
C THR A 263 -14.57 -36.28 5.29
N GLU A 264 -13.48 -36.52 6.03
CA GLU A 264 -12.42 -35.53 6.24
C GLU A 264 -11.78 -35.10 4.90
N ALA A 265 -11.46 -36.06 4.03
CA ALA A 265 -10.88 -35.78 2.72
C ALA A 265 -11.81 -34.95 1.82
N SER A 266 -13.12 -35.21 1.87
CA SER A 266 -14.15 -34.42 1.18
C SER A 266 -14.11 -32.96 1.65
N ALA A 267 -14.15 -32.74 2.96
CA ALA A 267 -14.12 -31.40 3.55
C ALA A 267 -12.83 -30.63 3.23
N ARG A 268 -11.67 -31.32 3.30
CA ARG A 268 -10.38 -30.72 2.89
C ARG A 268 -10.38 -30.34 1.42
N LYS A 269 -10.98 -31.16 0.56
CA LYS A 269 -11.13 -30.84 -0.86
C LYS A 269 -12.01 -29.62 -1.06
N THR A 270 -13.14 -29.52 -0.37
CA THR A 270 -14.02 -28.34 -0.38
C THR A 270 -13.24 -27.08 0.02
N LEU A 271 -12.50 -27.11 1.13
CA LEU A 271 -11.70 -25.96 1.56
C LEU A 271 -10.54 -25.62 0.60
N SER A 272 -10.02 -26.58 -0.15
CA SER A 272 -8.98 -26.30 -1.16
C SER A 272 -9.47 -25.45 -2.34
N PHE A 273 -10.79 -25.42 -2.61
CA PHE A 273 -11.35 -24.52 -3.62
C PHE A 273 -11.28 -23.05 -3.19
N PHE A 274 -11.36 -22.76 -1.89
CA PHE A 274 -11.19 -21.41 -1.37
C PHE A 274 -9.79 -20.86 -1.69
N ASP A 275 -8.75 -21.69 -1.54
CA ASP A 275 -7.37 -21.32 -1.89
C ASP A 275 -7.21 -21.01 -3.39
N ASN A 276 -7.94 -21.74 -4.24
CA ASN A 276 -7.92 -21.52 -5.68
C ASN A 276 -8.59 -20.19 -6.05
N GLU A 277 -9.74 -19.87 -5.44
CA GLU A 277 -10.40 -18.59 -5.66
C GLU A 277 -9.59 -17.42 -5.13
N MET A 278 -8.95 -17.56 -3.97
CA MET A 278 -8.01 -16.56 -3.45
C MET A 278 -6.85 -16.31 -4.44
N LYS A 279 -6.27 -17.36 -5.03
CA LYS A 279 -5.21 -17.23 -6.05
C LYS A 279 -5.72 -16.55 -7.33
N LEU A 280 -6.96 -16.81 -7.74
CA LEU A 280 -7.57 -16.16 -8.90
C LEU A 280 -7.84 -14.69 -8.63
N LEU A 281 -8.34 -14.35 -7.44
CA LEU A 281 -8.56 -12.98 -6.99
C LEU A 281 -7.25 -12.18 -7.02
N ALA A 282 -6.18 -12.71 -6.44
CA ALA A 282 -4.86 -12.06 -6.45
C ALA A 282 -4.34 -11.78 -7.88
N LYS A 283 -4.61 -12.68 -8.84
CA LYS A 283 -4.27 -12.46 -10.25
C LYS A 283 -5.11 -11.35 -10.89
N ARG A 284 -6.40 -11.26 -10.56
CA ARG A 284 -7.30 -10.20 -11.05
C ARG A 284 -6.87 -8.84 -10.48
N GLU A 285 -6.54 -8.78 -9.19
CA GLU A 285 -6.00 -7.59 -8.52
C GLU A 285 -4.70 -7.11 -9.19
N ALA A 286 -3.71 -7.99 -9.37
CA ALA A 286 -2.46 -7.63 -10.02
C ALA A 286 -2.65 -7.09 -11.46
N ARG A 287 -3.61 -7.64 -12.21
CA ARG A 287 -3.96 -7.13 -13.56
C ARG A 287 -4.61 -5.75 -13.49
N PHE A 288 -5.53 -5.55 -12.54
CA PHE A 288 -6.19 -4.27 -12.33
C PHE A 288 -5.17 -3.18 -11.97
N VAL A 289 -4.28 -3.46 -11.02
CA VAL A 289 -3.21 -2.55 -10.61
C VAL A 289 -2.35 -2.18 -11.82
N LYS A 290 -1.83 -3.19 -12.53
CA LYS A 290 -0.97 -2.96 -13.70
C LYS A 290 -1.64 -2.11 -14.79
N LYS A 291 -2.96 -2.25 -14.99
CA LYS A 291 -3.73 -1.48 -15.97
C LYS A 291 -3.90 -0.01 -15.54
N ASN A 292 -3.95 0.24 -14.23
CA ASN A 292 -4.29 1.54 -13.65
C ASN A 292 -3.11 2.32 -13.04
N LEU A 293 -1.90 1.75 -13.06
CA LEU A 293 -0.71 2.48 -12.63
C LEU A 293 -0.51 3.74 -13.49
N PRO A 294 -0.34 4.91 -12.86
CA PRO A 294 -0.13 6.16 -13.58
C PRO A 294 1.23 6.13 -14.29
N LYS A 295 1.25 6.56 -15.56
CA LYS A 295 2.45 6.55 -16.39
C LYS A 295 3.50 7.51 -15.83
N ALA A 296 4.76 7.10 -15.89
CA ALA A 296 5.89 7.97 -15.58
C ALA A 296 5.84 9.26 -16.45
N PRO A 297 6.05 10.45 -15.87
CA PRO A 297 6.16 11.68 -16.64
C PRO A 297 7.35 11.59 -17.61
N LYS A 298 7.19 12.20 -18.80
CA LYS A 298 8.29 12.25 -19.77
C LYS A 298 9.45 13.07 -19.18
N LYS A 299 10.65 12.48 -19.18
CA LYS A 299 11.90 13.14 -18.78
C LYS A 299 12.33 14.17 -19.82
#